data_AF-F6DAC3-F1
#
_entry.id   AF-F6DAC3-F1
#
_cell.length_a   1.000
_cell.length_b   1.000
_cell.length_c   1.000
_cell.angle_alpha   90.00
_cell.angle_beta   90.00
_cell.angle_gamma   90.00
#
_symmetry.space_group_name_H-M   'P 1'
#
loop_
_entity.id
_entity.type
_entity.pdbx_description
1 polymer ?
#
loop_
_entity_poly.entity_id
_entity_poly.type
_entity_poly.pdbx_seq_one_letter_code
_entity_poly.pdbx_strand_id
1 'polypeptide(L)'
;MSKNDKSTKSSPNVFEHQSLQSLDAVLDYLDTIRDGFKQGHLQLSQEDDKVTLTPKGLTRVKIKAKQAKQHQEIRITLAWIPDEIAGEHDQADALLLSSKVSRKSKTSKKTKKKHTDRDKA
;
A
#
# COMPACT_ATOMS: atom_id res chain seq x y z
N MET A 1 -44.53 3.64 -14.95
CA MET A 1 -43.55 2.66 -14.45
C MET A 1 -42.30 3.38 -13.98
N SER A 2 -41.88 3.07 -12.75
CA SER A 2 -40.56 3.30 -12.11
C SER A 2 -39.39 2.87 -13.01
N LYS A 3 -38.15 3.33 -12.88
CA LYS A 3 -37.43 4.38 -12.12
C LYS A 3 -36.10 4.47 -12.88
N ASN A 4 -35.62 5.68 -13.19
CA ASN A 4 -34.32 5.85 -13.83
C ASN A 4 -33.25 5.76 -12.73
N ASP A 5 -32.54 4.63 -12.65
CA ASP A 5 -31.41 4.46 -11.74
C ASP A 5 -30.19 5.20 -12.32
N LYS A 6 -30.02 6.45 -11.91
CA LYS A 6 -28.83 7.23 -12.23
C LYS A 6 -27.77 6.88 -11.21
N SER A 7 -26.91 5.93 -11.57
CA SER A 7 -25.63 5.66 -10.92
C SER A 7 -24.89 6.97 -10.62
N THR A 8 -24.92 7.39 -9.35
CA THR A 8 -24.18 8.55 -8.87
C THR A 8 -22.74 8.13 -8.64
N LYS A 9 -21.84 8.56 -9.53
CA LYS A 9 -20.39 8.62 -9.28
C LYS A 9 -20.18 9.32 -7.93
N SER A 10 -19.82 8.59 -6.86
CA SER A 10 -19.52 9.21 -5.58
C SER A 10 -18.17 9.94 -5.70
N SER A 11 -18.19 11.26 -5.55
CA SER A 11 -16.98 12.07 -5.39
C SER A 11 -16.34 11.74 -4.04
N PRO A 12 -15.01 11.72 -3.94
CA PRO A 12 -14.35 11.49 -2.65
C PRO A 12 -14.75 12.59 -1.66
N ASN A 13 -15.09 12.21 -0.43
CA ASN A 13 -15.26 13.16 0.67
C ASN A 13 -13.88 13.69 1.06
N VAL A 14 -13.65 14.99 0.87
CA VAL A 14 -12.35 15.64 1.13
C VAL A 14 -12.53 16.60 2.30
N PHE A 15 -11.69 16.45 3.32
CA PHE A 15 -11.58 17.37 4.45
C PHE A 15 -10.22 18.07 4.39
N GLU A 16 -10.20 19.39 4.49
CA GLU A 16 -8.98 20.20 4.47
C GLU A 16 -9.06 21.29 5.55
N HIS A 17 -8.01 21.39 6.37
CA HIS A 17 -7.86 22.42 7.39
C HIS A 17 -6.47 23.04 7.28
N GLN A 18 -6.39 24.37 7.25
CA GLN A 18 -5.12 25.11 7.25
C GLN A 18 -5.20 26.31 8.21
N SER A 19 -4.29 26.38 9.18
CA SER A 19 -4.21 27.46 10.16
C SER A 19 -2.79 27.65 10.69
N LEU A 20 -2.55 28.77 11.37
CA LEU A 20 -1.34 29.00 12.15
C LEU A 20 -1.64 28.66 13.61
N GLN A 21 -0.83 27.78 14.22
CA GLN A 21 -1.12 27.18 15.51
C GLN A 21 0.10 27.23 16.43
N SER A 22 -0.14 27.15 17.74
CA SER A 22 0.92 26.99 18.75
C SER A 22 1.51 25.58 18.69
N LEU A 23 2.69 25.40 19.29
CA LEU A 23 3.31 24.08 19.39
C LEU A 23 2.43 23.09 20.17
N ASP A 24 1.82 23.53 21.26
CA ASP A 24 0.93 22.69 22.08
C ASP A 24 -0.25 22.18 21.26
N ALA A 25 -0.92 23.06 20.50
CA ALA A 25 -2.02 22.66 19.63
C ALA A 25 -1.58 21.68 18.52
N VAL A 26 -0.36 21.86 17.98
CA VAL A 26 0.22 20.90 17.03
C VAL A 26 0.44 19.53 17.67
N LEU A 27 0.95 19.48 18.90
CA LEU A 27 1.12 18.23 19.65
C LEU A 27 -0.23 17.56 19.92
N ASP A 28 -1.25 18.33 20.29
CA ASP A 28 -2.62 17.82 20.48
C ASP A 28 -3.21 17.21 19.19
N TYR A 29 -2.94 17.81 18.03
CA TYR A 29 -3.33 17.22 16.74
C TYR A 29 -2.62 15.89 16.48
N LEU A 30 -1.32 15.82 16.75
CA LEU A 30 -0.54 14.59 16.57
C LEU A 30 -1.04 13.48 17.51
N ASP A 31 -1.36 13.82 18.76
CA ASP A 31 -1.92 12.89 19.73
C ASP A 31 -3.34 12.44 19.34
N THR A 32 -4.16 13.33 18.80
CA THR A 32 -5.49 12.98 18.27
C THR A 32 -5.38 11.99 17.11
N ILE A 33 -4.44 12.23 16.17
CA ILE A 33 -4.17 11.30 15.08
C ILE A 33 -3.66 9.96 15.63
N ARG A 34 -2.69 9.97 16.55
CA ARG A 34 -2.16 8.76 17.23
C ARG A 34 -3.29 7.95 17.86
N ASP A 35 -4.15 8.61 18.63
CA ASP A 35 -5.23 7.95 19.36
C ASP A 35 -6.32 7.44 18.42
N GLY A 36 -6.65 8.18 17.37
CA GLY A 36 -7.57 7.70 16.35
C GLY A 36 -7.07 6.47 15.60
N PHE A 37 -5.77 6.38 15.34
CA PHE A 37 -5.15 5.16 14.81
C PHE A 37 -5.18 4.00 15.80
N LYS A 38 -4.89 4.27 17.09
CA LYS A 38 -4.93 3.25 18.14
C LYS A 38 -6.33 2.68 18.36
N GLN A 39 -7.35 3.52 18.24
CA GLN A 39 -8.76 3.14 18.41
C GLN A 39 -9.39 2.55 17.15
N GLY A 40 -8.75 2.72 15.99
CA GLY A 40 -9.34 2.38 14.69
C GLY A 40 -10.46 3.32 14.23
N HIS A 41 -10.57 4.49 14.87
CA HIS A 41 -11.59 5.49 14.60
C HIS A 41 -11.01 6.91 14.77
N LEU A 42 -10.92 7.66 13.67
CA LEU A 42 -10.45 9.04 13.67
C LEU A 42 -11.51 9.95 13.07
N GLN A 43 -12.02 10.87 13.88
CA GLN A 43 -12.99 11.86 13.46
C GLN A 43 -12.32 13.23 13.36
N LEU A 44 -12.45 13.88 12.21
CA LEU A 44 -12.00 15.24 11.98
C LEU A 44 -13.24 16.10 11.68
N SER A 45 -13.32 17.26 12.31
CA SER A 45 -14.44 18.17 12.14
C SER A 45 -14.02 19.63 12.30
N GLN A 46 -14.60 20.50 11.47
CA GLN A 46 -14.48 21.95 11.58
C GLN A 46 -15.79 22.57 11.09
N GLU A 47 -16.40 23.43 11.91
CA GLU A 47 -17.68 24.08 11.58
C GLU A 47 -18.73 23.05 11.12
N ASP A 48 -19.15 23.11 9.85
CA ASP A 48 -20.14 22.20 9.27
C ASP A 48 -19.51 21.00 8.54
N ASP A 49 -18.18 20.98 8.40
CA ASP A 49 -17.43 19.92 7.73
C ASP A 49 -17.00 18.82 8.71
N LYS A 50 -17.23 17.57 8.32
CA LYS A 50 -16.90 16.39 9.11
C LYS A 50 -16.51 15.22 8.24
N VAL A 51 -15.43 14.53 8.63
CA VAL A 51 -15.05 13.24 8.07
C VAL A 51 -14.75 12.25 9.20
N THR A 52 -15.11 10.99 8.98
CA THR A 52 -14.75 9.88 9.85
C THR A 52 -13.94 8.89 9.05
N LEU A 53 -12.75 8.57 9.55
CA LEU A 53 -11.82 7.62 8.98
C LEU A 53 -11.69 6.42 9.91
N THR A 54 -11.46 5.24 9.33
CA THR A 54 -11.26 4.00 10.10
C THR A 54 -9.86 3.45 9.83
N PRO A 55 -8.81 3.94 10.51
CA PRO A 55 -7.45 3.41 10.37
C PRO A 55 -7.37 1.96 10.80
N LYS A 56 -6.89 1.08 9.92
CA LYS A 56 -6.73 -0.36 10.18
C LYS A 56 -5.85 -1.01 9.13
N GLY A 57 -5.46 -2.27 9.40
CA GLY A 57 -4.64 -3.06 8.49
C GLY A 57 -3.27 -2.44 8.19
N LEU A 58 -2.73 -2.76 7.02
CA LEU A 58 -1.46 -2.23 6.57
C LEU A 58 -1.58 -0.76 6.16
N THR A 59 -0.79 0.10 6.81
CA THR A 59 -0.71 1.52 6.47
C THR A 59 0.58 1.83 5.72
N ARG A 60 0.44 2.40 4.52
CA ARG A 60 1.55 3.03 3.81
C ARG A 60 1.90 4.34 4.50
N VAL A 61 3.13 4.43 5.00
CA VAL A 61 3.69 5.64 5.62
C VAL A 61 4.67 6.30 4.66
N LYS A 62 4.54 7.61 4.48
CA LYS A 62 5.50 8.43 3.73
C LYS A 62 5.78 9.71 4.50
N ILE A 63 7.06 9.96 4.80
CA ILE A 63 7.53 11.17 5.46
C ILE A 63 8.43 11.93 4.50
N LYS A 64 8.17 13.22 4.34
CA LYS A 64 9.06 14.16 3.62
C LYS A 64 9.37 15.32 4.56
N ALA A 65 10.63 15.71 4.62
CA ALA A 65 11.05 16.88 5.39
C ALA A 65 11.84 17.84 4.49
N LYS A 66 11.75 19.15 4.77
CA LYS A 66 12.55 20.20 4.17
C LYS A 66 13.07 21.13 5.25
N GLN A 67 14.33 21.53 5.13
CA GLN A 67 14.96 22.50 6.03
C GLN A 67 15.71 23.55 5.21
N ALA A 68 15.42 24.81 5.49
CA ALA A 68 16.08 25.99 4.95
C ALA A 68 16.25 27.04 6.06
N LYS A 69 17.02 28.12 5.81
CA LYS A 69 17.36 29.13 6.83
C LYS A 69 16.16 29.72 7.57
N GLN A 70 15.02 29.87 6.91
CA GLN A 70 13.81 30.51 7.44
C GLN A 70 12.56 29.61 7.33
N HIS A 71 12.74 28.32 7.02
CA HIS A 71 11.62 27.44 6.75
C HIS A 71 11.95 26.00 7.12
N GLN A 72 11.09 25.39 7.93
CA GLN A 72 11.15 23.98 8.27
C GLN A 72 9.76 23.38 8.04
N GLU A 73 9.71 22.23 7.38
CA GLU A 73 8.45 21.59 7.02
C GLU A 73 8.60 20.08 7.13
N ILE A 74 7.59 19.43 7.71
CA ILE A 74 7.39 17.99 7.65
C ILE A 74 6.03 17.72 7.02
N ARG A 75 5.99 16.79 6.06
CA ARG A 75 4.77 16.24 5.49
C ARG A 75 4.70 14.77 5.84
N ILE A 76 3.64 14.39 6.55
CA ILE A 76 3.34 13.02 6.90
C ILE A 76 2.13 12.59 6.08
N THR A 77 2.26 11.51 5.33
CA THR A 77 1.15 10.89 4.61
C THR A 77 0.97 9.47 5.12
N LEU A 78 -0.23 9.19 5.63
CA LEU A 78 -0.67 7.88 6.08
C LEU A 78 -1.83 7.46 5.18
N ALA A 79 -1.72 6.30 4.53
CA ALA A 79 -2.75 5.80 3.62
C ALA A 79 -2.95 4.30 3.82
N TRP A 80 -4.21 3.88 3.91
CA TRP A 80 -4.61 2.49 4.13
C TRP A 80 -5.86 2.15 3.31
N ILE A 81 -6.16 0.87 3.19
CA ILE A 81 -7.37 0.36 2.53
C ILE A 81 -8.34 -0.10 3.63
N PRO A 82 -9.60 0.34 3.62
CA PRO A 82 -10.60 -0.21 4.55
C PRO A 82 -10.84 -1.70 4.27
N ASP A 83 -10.89 -2.56 5.31
CA ASP A 83 -11.21 -4.00 5.20
C ASP A 83 -12.50 -4.32 4.45
N GLU A 84 -13.46 -3.39 4.35
CA GLU A 84 -14.65 -3.60 3.51
C GLU A 84 -14.29 -3.76 2.02
N ILE A 85 -13.10 -3.26 1.63
CA ILE A 85 -12.53 -3.35 0.29
C ILE A 85 -11.40 -4.39 0.25
N ALA A 86 -10.72 -4.64 1.37
CA ALA A 86 -9.65 -5.64 1.47
C ALA A 86 -10.23 -7.05 1.66
N GLY A 87 -10.74 -7.66 0.59
CA GLY A 87 -11.05 -9.09 0.60
C GLY A 87 -9.79 -9.92 0.83
N GLU A 88 -9.75 -10.72 1.91
CA GLU A 88 -8.91 -11.91 2.23
C GLU A 88 -7.41 -11.97 1.81
N HIS A 89 -6.79 -10.92 1.27
CA HIS A 89 -5.45 -10.94 0.67
C HIS A 89 -4.35 -10.26 1.50
N ASP A 90 -4.65 -9.82 2.74
CA ASP A 90 -3.66 -9.19 3.61
C ASP A 90 -2.78 -10.21 4.39
N GLN A 91 -2.88 -11.52 4.10
CA GLN A 91 -1.76 -12.42 4.36
C GLN A 91 -0.68 -12.16 3.31
N ALA A 92 0.26 -11.28 3.67
CA ALA A 92 1.56 -11.08 3.07
C ALA A 92 1.88 -12.06 1.92
N ASP A 93 1.71 -11.61 0.67
CA ASP A 93 2.35 -12.20 -0.49
C ASP A 93 3.87 -12.07 -0.30
N ALA A 94 4.44 -13.01 0.45
CA ALA A 94 5.85 -13.22 0.54
C ALA A 94 6.36 -13.45 -0.88
N LEU A 95 7.14 -12.49 -1.38
CA LEU A 95 7.74 -12.53 -2.70
C LEU A 95 8.67 -13.75 -2.78
N LEU A 96 8.20 -14.86 -3.36
CA LEU A 96 9.01 -16.04 -3.65
C LEU A 96 9.93 -15.73 -4.84
N LEU A 97 11.08 -15.12 -4.53
CA LEU A 97 12.14 -14.87 -5.49
C LEU A 97 12.94 -16.16 -5.74
N SER A 98 12.59 -16.90 -6.79
CA SER A 98 13.52 -17.90 -7.34
C SER A 98 14.41 -17.22 -8.38
N SER A 99 15.63 -16.86 -8.01
CA SER A 99 16.67 -16.49 -8.98
C SER A 99 17.19 -17.75 -9.65
N LYS A 100 16.53 -18.20 -10.72
CA LYS A 100 17.21 -19.08 -11.68
C LYS A 100 18.23 -18.25 -12.43
N VAL A 101 19.38 -18.10 -11.79
CA VAL A 101 20.67 -17.87 -12.43
C VAL A 101 20.79 -18.93 -13.53
N SER A 102 20.60 -18.53 -14.78
CA SER A 102 20.93 -19.33 -15.96
C SER A 102 22.45 -19.39 -16.11
N ARG A 103 23.13 -20.02 -15.15
CA ARG A 103 24.53 -20.44 -15.31
C ARG A 103 24.55 -21.72 -16.13
N LYS A 104 24.85 -21.53 -17.41
CA LYS A 104 25.26 -22.53 -18.39
C LYS A 104 26.28 -23.51 -17.79
N SER A 105 25.94 -24.79 -17.65
CA SER A 105 26.90 -25.87 -17.44
C SER A 105 26.90 -26.79 -18.66
N LYS A 106 28.03 -26.77 -19.39
CA LYS A 106 28.44 -27.81 -20.32
C LYS A 106 28.50 -29.15 -19.56
N THR A 107 27.92 -30.20 -20.11
CA THR A 107 28.34 -31.56 -19.76
C THR A 107 28.35 -32.47 -20.98
N SER A 108 29.49 -33.10 -21.12
CA SER A 108 29.97 -33.93 -22.20
C SER A 108 29.51 -35.37 -22.01
N LYS A 109 29.25 -36.04 -23.14
CA LYS A 109 29.59 -37.45 -23.44
C LYS A 109 28.84 -38.61 -22.73
N LYS A 110 28.18 -39.41 -23.59
CA LYS A 110 28.49 -40.85 -23.87
C LYS A 110 27.52 -41.93 -23.34
N THR A 111 26.80 -42.58 -24.26
CA THR A 111 26.32 -44.00 -24.19
C THR A 111 25.93 -44.44 -25.61
N LYS A 112 26.83 -45.05 -26.42
CA LYS A 112 27.13 -46.49 -26.62
C LYS A 112 25.93 -47.42 -26.89
N LYS A 113 25.87 -47.84 -28.17
CA LYS A 113 25.40 -49.09 -28.82
C LYS A 113 23.90 -49.45 -28.81
N LYS A 114 23.36 -49.59 -30.03
CA LYS A 114 22.57 -50.76 -30.42
C LYS A 114 22.95 -51.23 -31.83
N HIS A 115 22.80 -52.52 -32.03
CA HIS A 115 23.42 -53.42 -32.99
C HIS A 115 22.38 -53.87 -34.02
N THR A 116 22.75 -53.95 -35.31
CA THR A 116 22.13 -54.75 -36.40
C THR A 116 23.14 -54.68 -37.56
N ASP A 117 24.04 -55.64 -37.77
CA ASP A 117 23.87 -56.97 -38.38
C ASP A 117 23.20 -56.98 -39.76
N ARG A 118 24.02 -57.25 -40.80
CA ARG A 118 23.80 -58.04 -42.03
C ARG A 118 24.90 -57.70 -43.05
N ASP A 119 25.88 -58.59 -43.23
CA ASP A 119 25.96 -59.62 -44.29
C ASP A 119 26.32 -59.01 -45.67
N LYS A 120 27.55 -59.19 -46.14
CA LYS A 120 28.08 -60.32 -46.97
C LYS A 120 27.98 -60.03 -48.46
N ALA A 121 29.14 -59.82 -49.10
CA ALA A 121 29.70 -60.60 -50.22
C ALA A 121 30.85 -59.81 -50.85
#